data_AF-A0A8D8CAX4-F1
#
_entry.id   AF-A0A8D8CAX4-F1
#
_cell.length_a   1.000
_cell.length_b   1.000
_cell.length_c   1.000
_cell.angle_alpha   90.00
_cell.angle_beta   90.00
_cell.angle_gamma   90.00
#
_symmetry.space_group_name_H-M   'P 1'
#
loop_
_entity.id
_entity.type
_entity.pdbx_description
1 polymer ?
#
loop_
_entity_poly.entity_id
_entity_poly.type
_entity_poly.pdbx_seq_one_letter_code
_entity_poly.pdbx_strand_id
1 'polypeptide(L)'
;MLGELYTPQEMPEAPKESFFKGLFGGGTRNLDREELFGESSGKANKSIAKHIPGPNANLQDLNTRATSASSEVSRAHQLMLERGDKLSQLEDRTERMASEAQQFSSSAHLLMNKYKDKKWYQL
;
A
#
# COMPACT_ATOMS: atom_id res chain seq x y z
N MET A 1 -9.50 -5.87 -91.12
CA MET A 1 -9.39 -6.16 -89.67
C MET A 1 -9.64 -4.86 -88.92
N LEU A 2 -10.90 -4.60 -88.55
CA LEU A 2 -11.25 -3.45 -87.71
C LEU A 2 -11.05 -3.86 -86.25
N GLY A 3 -10.13 -3.19 -85.55
CA GLY A 3 -9.93 -3.38 -84.11
C GLY A 3 -10.97 -2.58 -83.34
N GLU A 4 -11.67 -3.23 -82.42
CA GLU A 4 -12.59 -2.57 -81.49
C GLU A 4 -11.79 -1.86 -80.39
N LEU A 5 -11.99 -0.54 -80.26
CA LEU A 5 -11.31 0.35 -79.29
C LEU A 5 -12.22 0.69 -78.10
N TYR A 6 -12.99 -0.26 -77.59
CA TYR A 6 -13.83 -0.02 -76.41
C TYR A 6 -13.97 -1.28 -75.56
N THR A 7 -13.60 -1.17 -74.29
CA THR A 7 -13.81 -2.22 -73.28
C THR A 7 -14.81 -1.68 -72.26
N PRO A 8 -16.03 -2.25 -72.14
CA PRO A 8 -16.99 -1.81 -71.14
C PRO A 8 -16.49 -2.16 -69.73
N GLN A 9 -16.31 -1.15 -68.89
CA GLN A 9 -15.98 -1.30 -67.47
C GLN A 9 -17.27 -1.17 -66.65
N GLU A 10 -17.54 -2.12 -65.75
CA GLU A 10 -18.66 -1.99 -64.81
C GLU A 10 -18.44 -0.81 -63.85
N MET A 11 -19.48 -0.02 -63.62
CA MET A 11 -19.43 1.11 -62.69
C MET A 11 -19.20 0.62 -61.26
N PRO A 12 -18.33 1.28 -60.47
CA PRO A 12 -18.15 0.94 -59.06
C PRO A 12 -19.46 1.13 -58.29
N GLU A 13 -19.69 0.26 -57.31
CA GLU A 13 -20.87 0.31 -56.45
C GLU A 13 -20.98 1.69 -55.77
N ALA A 14 -22.18 2.25 -55.73
CA ALA A 14 -22.42 3.57 -55.17
C ALA A 14 -21.91 3.65 -53.71
N PRO A 15 -21.29 4.76 -53.30
CA PRO A 15 -20.83 4.92 -51.91
C PRO A 15 -22.00 4.69 -50.94
N LYS A 16 -21.80 3.81 -49.95
CA LYS A 16 -22.80 3.58 -48.90
C LYS A 16 -23.13 4.91 -48.22
N GLU A 17 -24.42 5.25 -48.11
CA GLU A 17 -24.86 6.53 -47.55
C GLU A 17 -24.26 6.72 -46.16
N SER A 18 -23.47 7.79 -45.98
CA SER A 18 -22.92 8.15 -44.69
C SER A 18 -24.00 8.67 -43.74
N PHE A 19 -23.89 8.25 -42.48
CA PHE A 19 -24.69 8.63 -41.30
C PHE A 19 -25.05 10.13 -41.25
N PHE A 20 -24.16 11.00 -41.72
CA PHE A 20 -24.34 12.45 -41.65
C PHE A 20 -25.39 13.03 -42.61
N LYS A 21 -25.95 12.25 -43.54
CA LYS A 21 -26.99 12.75 -44.45
C LYS A 21 -28.27 13.15 -43.72
N GLY A 22 -28.54 12.57 -42.53
CA GLY A 22 -29.68 12.96 -41.69
C GLY A 22 -29.45 14.17 -40.78
N LEU A 23 -28.20 14.53 -40.48
CA LEU A 23 -27.90 15.63 -39.55
C LEU A 23 -27.82 17.01 -40.22
N PHE A 24 -27.44 17.05 -41.51
CA PHE A 24 -27.30 18.30 -42.28
C PHE A 24 -28.23 18.40 -43.50
N GLY A 25 -28.92 17.32 -43.87
CA GLY A 25 -29.92 17.32 -44.94
C GLY A 25 -31.32 17.27 -44.36
N GLY A 26 -32.04 18.40 -44.39
CA GLY A 26 -33.35 18.60 -43.76
C GLY A 26 -34.48 17.72 -44.28
N GLY A 27 -34.47 16.43 -43.92
CA GLY A 27 -35.56 15.49 -44.10
C GLY A 27 -35.76 14.66 -42.83
N THR A 28 -36.96 14.68 -42.27
CA THR A 28 -37.33 13.87 -41.10
C THR A 28 -37.43 12.40 -41.51
N ARG A 29 -36.35 11.64 -41.35
CA ARG A 29 -36.45 10.18 -41.27
C ARG A 29 -36.90 9.83 -39.85
N ASN A 30 -37.88 8.94 -39.70
CA ASN A 30 -38.16 8.30 -38.41
C ASN A 30 -36.90 7.53 -38.02
N LEU A 31 -36.13 8.07 -37.08
CA LEU A 31 -34.92 7.44 -36.57
C LEU A 31 -35.33 6.16 -35.84
N ASP A 32 -34.93 5.01 -36.38
CA ASP A 32 -35.22 3.72 -35.75
C ASP A 32 -34.35 3.55 -34.51
N ARG A 33 -35.01 3.34 -33.37
CA ARG A 33 -34.35 3.20 -32.06
C ARG A 33 -33.49 1.94 -32.00
N GLU A 34 -33.85 0.91 -32.75
CA GLU A 34 -33.10 -0.36 -32.80
C GLU A 34 -31.79 -0.22 -33.58
N GLU A 35 -31.73 0.69 -34.55
CA GLU A 35 -30.49 0.98 -35.29
C GLU A 35 -29.51 1.81 -34.44
N LEU A 36 -30.03 2.71 -33.60
CA LEU A 36 -29.25 3.61 -32.74
C LEU A 36 -28.84 3.03 -31.39
N PHE A 37 -29.60 2.08 -30.85
CA PHE A 37 -29.39 1.54 -29.51
C PHE A 37 -29.59 0.02 -29.41
N GLY A 38 -29.96 -0.64 -30.50
CA GLY A 38 -30.09 -2.09 -30.57
C GLY A 38 -28.74 -2.78 -30.82
N GLU A 39 -28.79 -4.11 -30.93
CA GLU A 39 -27.59 -4.96 -30.94
C GLU A 39 -26.67 -4.71 -32.15
N SER A 40 -27.22 -4.19 -33.24
CA SER A 40 -26.50 -3.79 -34.46
C SER A 40 -25.78 -2.43 -34.36
N SER A 41 -25.99 -1.64 -33.30
CA SER A 41 -25.41 -0.30 -33.14
C SER A 41 -23.90 -0.29 -32.81
N GLY A 42 -23.28 -1.46 -32.77
CA GLY A 42 -21.84 -1.62 -32.56
C GLY A 42 -21.44 -1.63 -31.09
N LYS A 43 -20.25 -2.17 -30.79
CA LYS A 43 -19.73 -2.28 -29.43
C LYS A 43 -19.31 -0.89 -28.91
N ALA A 44 -19.61 -0.60 -27.65
CA ALA A 44 -19.21 0.63 -26.99
C ALA A 44 -17.72 0.93 -27.21
N ASN A 45 -17.41 2.18 -27.55
CA ASN A 45 -16.04 2.60 -27.86
C ASN A 45 -15.12 2.29 -26.68
N LYS A 46 -14.01 1.58 -26.93
CA LYS A 46 -13.00 1.23 -25.91
C LYS A 46 -12.30 2.48 -25.33
N SER A 47 -12.57 3.66 -25.87
CA SER A 47 -12.11 4.95 -25.38
C SER A 47 -13.01 5.58 -24.31
N ILE A 48 -13.82 4.82 -23.57
CA ILE A 48 -14.43 5.33 -22.33
C ILE A 48 -13.29 5.80 -21.42
N ALA A 49 -13.21 7.12 -21.21
CA ALA A 49 -12.22 7.72 -20.35
C ALA A 49 -12.36 7.10 -18.95
N LYS A 50 -11.34 6.33 -18.52
CA LYS A 50 -11.25 5.88 -17.13
C LYS A 50 -11.22 7.14 -16.28
N HIS A 51 -12.16 7.28 -15.35
CA HIS A 51 -12.12 8.34 -14.35
C HIS A 51 -10.82 8.17 -13.56
N ILE A 52 -9.80 8.97 -13.86
CA ILE A 52 -8.57 9.05 -13.10
C ILE A 52 -8.92 9.93 -11.91
N PRO A 53 -9.01 9.37 -10.69
CA PRO A 53 -9.27 10.18 -9.52
C PRO A 53 -8.18 11.25 -9.43
N GLY A 54 -8.57 12.52 -9.30
CA GLY A 54 -7.64 13.64 -9.23
C GLY A 54 -6.64 13.48 -8.07
N PRO A 55 -5.57 14.29 -8.02
CA PRO A 55 -4.47 14.15 -7.05
C PRO A 55 -4.89 14.08 -5.57
N ASN A 56 -6.11 14.51 -5.24
CA ASN A 56 -6.67 14.55 -3.89
C ASN A 56 -7.52 13.33 -3.50
N ALA A 57 -7.76 12.39 -4.42
CA ALA A 57 -8.71 11.29 -4.19
C ALA A 57 -8.34 10.36 -3.02
N ASN A 58 -7.06 10.23 -2.70
CA ASN A 58 -6.56 9.38 -1.62
C ASN A 58 -6.06 10.19 -0.41
N LEU A 59 -6.27 11.52 -0.37
CA LEU A 59 -5.75 12.34 0.74
C LEU A 59 -6.43 12.01 2.07
N GLN A 60 -7.71 11.65 2.06
CA GLN A 60 -8.43 11.23 3.26
C GLN A 60 -7.79 9.97 3.88
N ASP A 61 -7.54 8.96 3.04
CA ASP A 61 -6.89 7.69 3.45
C ASP A 61 -5.44 7.90 3.89
N LEU A 62 -4.73 8.82 3.25
CA LEU A 62 -3.39 9.20 3.68
C LEU A 62 -3.41 9.87 5.06
N ASN A 63 -4.36 10.78 5.28
CA ASN A 63 -4.50 11.49 6.54
C ASN A 63 -4.89 10.55 7.70
N THR A 64 -5.80 9.59 7.45
CA THR A 64 -6.14 8.59 8.47
C THR A 64 -4.95 7.72 8.85
N ARG A 65 -4.17 7.24 7.86
CA ARG A 65 -2.93 6.49 8.09
C ARG A 65 -1.86 7.30 8.82
N ALA A 66 -1.68 8.57 8.45
CA ALA A 66 -0.71 9.46 9.10
C ALA A 66 -1.11 9.71 10.57
N THR A 67 -2.39 9.91 10.83
CA THR A 67 -2.92 10.12 12.19
C THR A 67 -2.77 8.87 13.04
N SER A 68 -3.10 7.69 12.51
CA SER A 68 -2.95 6.42 13.24
C SER A 68 -1.48 6.14 13.57
N ALA A 69 -0.59 6.28 12.58
CA ALA A 69 0.84 6.09 12.77
C ALA A 69 1.41 7.06 13.82
N SER A 70 1.01 8.34 13.77
CA SER A 70 1.43 9.33 14.77
C SER A 70 0.95 8.96 16.18
N SER A 71 -0.28 8.46 16.32
CA SER A 71 -0.81 8.01 17.62
C SER A 71 -0.05 6.81 18.19
N GLU A 72 0.37 5.88 17.34
CA GLU A 72 1.16 4.71 17.76
C GLU A 72 2.55 5.12 18.21
N VAL A 73 3.19 6.06 17.49
CA VAL A 73 4.48 6.65 17.88
C VAL A 73 4.37 7.38 19.22
N SER A 74 3.32 8.17 19.44
CA SER A 74 3.10 8.83 20.75
C SER A 74 2.95 7.82 21.89
N ARG A 75 2.22 6.72 21.67
CA ARG A 75 2.10 5.64 22.66
C ARG A 75 3.43 4.94 22.90
N ALA A 76 4.18 4.62 21.84
CA ALA A 76 5.50 4.00 21.95
C ALA A 76 6.48 4.89 22.72
N HIS A 77 6.41 6.21 22.52
CA HIS A 77 7.21 7.18 23.27
C HIS A 77 6.90 7.15 24.77
N GLN A 78 5.62 7.07 25.16
CA GLN A 78 5.24 6.95 26.58
C GLN A 78 5.80 5.66 27.21
N LEU A 79 5.66 4.52 26.52
CA LEU A 79 6.22 3.24 26.98
C LEU A 79 7.75 3.27 27.08
N MET A 80 8.42 4.00 26.19
CA MET A 80 9.87 4.20 26.24
C MET A 80 10.27 4.97 27.49
N LEU A 81 9.54 6.02 27.88
CA LEU A 81 9.80 6.78 29.10
C LEU A 81 9.65 5.89 30.34
N GLU A 82 8.55 5.14 30.45
CA GLU A 82 8.36 4.19 31.56
C GLU A 82 9.46 3.12 31.61
N ARG A 83 9.92 2.65 30.45
CA ARG A 83 11.06 1.74 30.36
C ARG A 83 12.33 2.41 30.85
N GLY A 84 12.56 3.68 30.52
CA GLY A 84 13.70 4.46 31.00
C GLY A 84 13.74 4.53 32.52
N ASP A 85 12.62 4.87 33.15
CA ASP A 85 12.51 4.94 34.62
C ASP A 85 12.77 3.56 35.28
N LYS A 86 12.21 2.49 34.69
CA LYS A 86 12.44 1.12 35.18
C LYS A 86 13.89 0.68 35.03
N LEU A 87 14.56 1.08 33.94
CA LEU A 87 15.98 0.78 33.74
C LEU A 87 16.86 1.52 34.73
N SER A 88 16.58 2.79 35.02
CA SER A 88 17.30 3.55 36.05
C SER A 88 17.16 2.89 37.42
N GLN A 89 15.95 2.48 37.82
CA GLN A 89 15.76 1.73 39.07
C GLN A 89 16.46 0.36 39.07
N LEU A 90 16.52 -0.30 37.92
CA LEU A 90 17.22 -1.58 37.79
C LEU A 90 18.73 -1.41 37.94
N GLU A 91 19.30 -0.35 37.38
CA GLU A 91 20.71 0.01 37.51
C GLU A 91 21.07 0.19 38.98
N ASP A 92 20.35 1.05 39.71
CA ASP A 92 20.59 1.29 41.14
C ASP A 92 20.55 0.00 41.98
N ARG A 93 19.58 -0.87 41.70
CA ARG A 93 19.44 -2.16 42.40
C ARG A 93 20.57 -3.12 42.04
N THR A 94 20.98 -3.13 40.77
CA THR A 94 22.05 -4.00 40.29
C THR A 94 23.40 -3.56 40.84
N GLU A 95 23.64 -2.26 40.96
CA GLU A 95 24.85 -1.72 41.60
C GLU A 95 24.92 -2.14 43.08
N ARG A 96 23.82 -2.00 43.82
CA ARG A 96 23.73 -2.48 45.21
C ARG A 96 23.99 -3.97 45.31
N MET A 97 23.35 -4.77 44.45
CA MET A 97 23.54 -6.22 44.40
C MET A 97 25.00 -6.59 44.09
N ALA A 98 25.67 -5.87 43.19
CA ALA A 98 27.08 -6.09 42.87
C ALA A 98 27.98 -5.81 44.08
N SER A 99 27.73 -4.71 44.80
CA SER A 99 28.45 -4.38 46.03
C SER A 99 28.26 -5.44 47.11
N GLU A 100 27.02 -5.89 47.33
CA GLU A 100 26.69 -6.96 48.28
C GLU A 100 27.36 -8.28 47.90
N ALA A 101 27.35 -8.64 46.61
CA ALA A 101 28.02 -9.84 46.11
C ALA A 101 29.53 -9.80 46.34
N GLN A 102 30.16 -8.63 46.17
CA GLN A 102 31.60 -8.46 46.42
C GLN A 102 31.93 -8.57 47.92
N GLN A 103 31.09 -8.00 48.79
CA GLN A 103 31.23 -8.15 50.25
C GLN A 103 31.03 -9.60 50.69
N PHE A 104 30.03 -10.28 50.12
CA PHE A 104 29.76 -11.69 50.38
C PHE A 104 30.94 -12.58 49.96
N SER A 105 31.45 -12.38 48.74
CA SER A 105 32.62 -13.10 48.23
C SER A 105 33.84 -12.92 49.15
N SER A 106 34.10 -11.70 49.59
CA SER A 106 35.20 -11.38 50.52
C SER A 106 35.03 -12.10 51.86
N SER A 107 33.82 -12.09 52.42
CA SER A 107 33.50 -12.74 53.69
C SER A 107 33.61 -14.28 53.58
N ALA A 108 33.11 -14.85 52.49
CA ALA A 108 33.22 -16.28 52.21
C ALA A 108 34.69 -16.71 52.04
N HIS A 109 35.51 -15.87 51.39
CA HIS A 109 36.94 -16.13 51.22
C HIS A 109 37.68 -16.10 52.57
N LEU A 110 37.36 -15.15 53.44
CA LEU A 110 37.90 -15.10 54.81
C LEU A 110 37.51 -16.35 55.62
N LEU A 111 36.24 -16.76 55.54
CA LEU A 111 35.76 -17.97 56.20
C LEU A 111 36.48 -19.21 55.68
N MET A 112 36.61 -19.35 54.36
CA MET A 112 37.34 -20.45 53.73
C MET A 112 38.77 -20.49 54.24
N ASN A 113 39.50 -19.37 54.23
CA ASN A 113 40.89 -19.32 54.70
C ASN A 113 41.03 -19.72 56.18
N LYS A 114 40.06 -19.39 57.03
CA LYS A 114 40.07 -19.78 58.45
C LYS A 114 39.95 -21.30 58.65
N TYR A 115 39.20 -21.98 57.79
CA TYR A 115 38.92 -23.41 57.94
C TYR A 115 39.66 -24.30 56.93
N LYS A 116 40.37 -23.75 55.94
CA LYS A 116 40.99 -24.52 54.85
C LYS A 116 41.96 -25.61 55.35
N ASP A 117 42.68 -25.32 56.44
CA ASP A 117 43.69 -26.22 57.00
C ASP A 117 43.17 -26.97 58.23
N LYS A 118 42.00 -26.60 58.77
CA LYS A 118 41.39 -27.28 59.92
C LYS A 118 40.94 -28.67 59.49
N LYS A 119 41.48 -29.69 60.17
CA LYS A 119 40.98 -31.06 60.02
C LYS A 119 39.75 -31.26 60.91
N TRP A 120 38.85 -32.13 60.47
CA TRP A 120 37.55 -32.37 61.15
C TRP A 120 37.67 -32.81 62.62
N TYR A 121 38.84 -33.32 63.03
CA TYR A 121 39.13 -33.74 64.41
C TYR A 121 39.78 -32.65 65.28
N GLN A 122 39.99 -31.44 64.76
CA GLN A 122 40.59 -30.29 65.45
C GLN A 122 39.51 -29.23 65.74
N LEU A 123 38.61 -29.55 66.67
CA LEU A 123 37.57 -28.63 67.16
C LEU A 123 38.22 -27.44 67.89
#